data_AF-A0A850DFP4-F1
#
_entry.id   AF-A0A850DFP4-F1
#
_cell.length_a   1.000
_cell.length_b   1.000
_cell.length_c   1.000
_cell.angle_alpha   90.00
_cell.angle_beta   90.00
_cell.angle_gamma   90.00
#
_symmetry.space_group_name_H-M   'P 1'
#
loop_
_entity.id
_entity.type
_entity.pdbx_description
1 polymer ?
#
loop_
_entity_poly.entity_id
_entity_poly.type
_entity_poly.pdbx_seq_one_letter_code
_entity_poly.pdbx_strand_id
1 'polypeptide(L)'
;MSDPVPSQVNGWDQNAIQTLATNAAGIASGLRTIADGVRRIIHDLEWSGDASRRALERADHECESLKAVANAYGRLADSAQILYTTAHYAIEQLKIIPAQLGTDRYTVDADWMVHAPSGGDAERAANSTVTLKSHAAHLSAMFAAHCPGIVSAVADIQKLAPVSASDKLNVSDTEIREIEKTKPGHGPRTLHDELLEKYNVSADPDGMVEYPPSGPLRWVLEQAGQKPKRVTAGEAALLDKLGTGHFISAYMCEEIAADDAKEVFGGKGLGDGHSDAFRHAYWSALLAQKVGPEFSERFTTAHERTTEDSHATSEAMDLYNNEVGRRIAAEHPHASRSDLMGYVEQAVRDGKMVVVDKSGHLVPSNTVAPGETGVARDPADPNGRDPGKPGGGY
;
A
#
# COMPACT_ATOMS: atom_id res chain seq x y z
N MET A 1 5.94 -4.16 -28.60
CA MET A 1 6.76 -4.65 -27.47
C MET A 1 7.91 -5.45 -28.04
N SER A 2 9.09 -5.39 -27.43
CA SER A 2 10.21 -6.31 -27.73
C SER A 2 9.93 -7.66 -27.07
N ASP A 3 10.45 -8.73 -27.68
CA ASP A 3 10.29 -10.08 -27.14
C ASP A 3 11.04 -10.24 -25.81
N PRO A 4 10.46 -10.99 -24.84
CA PRO A 4 11.12 -11.25 -23.57
C PRO A 4 12.34 -12.16 -23.79
N VAL A 5 13.45 -11.90 -23.10
CA VAL A 5 14.68 -12.71 -23.24
C VAL A 5 14.70 -13.87 -22.23
N PRO A 6 15.49 -14.95 -22.45
CA PRO A 6 15.51 -16.12 -21.57
C PRO A 6 15.75 -15.81 -20.08
N SER A 7 16.65 -14.88 -19.77
CA SER A 7 16.94 -14.48 -18.39
C SER A 7 15.74 -13.81 -17.70
N GLN A 8 14.87 -13.14 -18.45
CA GLN A 8 13.64 -12.55 -17.92
C GLN A 8 12.62 -13.65 -17.62
N VAL A 9 12.34 -14.52 -18.60
CA VAL A 9 11.29 -15.55 -18.50
C VAL A 9 11.58 -16.55 -17.38
N ASN A 10 12.85 -16.90 -17.16
CA ASN A 10 13.23 -17.89 -16.16
C ASN A 10 12.92 -17.43 -14.72
N GLY A 11 12.89 -16.13 -14.47
CA GLY A 11 12.55 -15.54 -13.16
C GLY A 11 11.06 -15.28 -12.95
N TRP A 12 10.19 -15.64 -13.89
CA TRP A 12 8.76 -15.31 -13.78
C TRP A 12 7.99 -16.27 -12.89
N ASP A 13 7.34 -15.75 -11.85
CA ASP A 13 6.26 -16.46 -11.15
C ASP A 13 4.96 -16.39 -11.96
N GLN A 14 4.53 -17.54 -12.47
CA GLN A 14 3.38 -17.64 -13.37
C GLN A 14 2.04 -17.57 -12.63
N ASN A 15 2.06 -17.89 -11.33
CA ASN A 15 0.85 -17.88 -10.52
C ASN A 15 0.44 -16.46 -10.15
N ALA A 16 1.38 -15.50 -10.15
CA ALA A 16 1.11 -14.11 -9.79
C ALA A 16 -0.02 -13.45 -10.61
N ILE A 17 -0.11 -13.73 -11.92
CA ILE A 17 -1.17 -13.19 -12.79
C ILE A 17 -2.52 -13.84 -12.49
N GLN A 18 -2.53 -15.15 -12.24
CA GLN A 18 -3.75 -15.87 -11.83
C GLN A 18 -4.25 -15.41 -10.46
N THR A 19 -3.32 -15.17 -9.54
CA THR A 19 -3.61 -14.62 -8.21
C THR A 19 -4.16 -13.20 -8.32
N LEU A 20 -3.57 -12.35 -9.16
CA LEU A 20 -4.11 -11.01 -9.46
C LEU A 20 -5.55 -11.08 -9.98
N ALA A 21 -5.82 -11.96 -10.96
CA ALA A 21 -7.14 -12.15 -11.52
C ALA A 21 -8.17 -12.58 -10.47
N THR A 22 -7.83 -13.61 -9.68
CA THR A 22 -8.66 -14.15 -8.61
C THR A 22 -8.98 -13.08 -7.56
N ASN A 23 -7.97 -12.32 -7.14
CA ASN A 23 -8.13 -11.29 -6.12
C ASN A 23 -8.99 -10.12 -6.63
N ALA A 24 -8.75 -9.65 -7.85
CA ALA A 24 -9.55 -8.59 -8.44
C ALA A 24 -11.03 -9.02 -8.60
N ALA A 25 -11.29 -10.28 -8.95
CA ALA A 25 -12.66 -10.83 -9.02
C ALA A 25 -13.32 -10.86 -7.63
N GLY A 26 -12.58 -11.27 -6.60
CA GLY A 26 -13.05 -11.28 -5.21
C GLY A 26 -13.41 -9.88 -4.72
N ILE A 27 -12.55 -8.89 -4.98
CA ILE A 27 -12.80 -7.48 -4.63
C ILE A 27 -14.02 -6.95 -5.38
N ALA A 28 -14.12 -7.19 -6.68
CA ALA A 28 -15.27 -6.78 -7.49
C ALA A 28 -16.57 -7.39 -6.94
N SER A 29 -16.56 -8.66 -6.55
CA SER A 29 -17.72 -9.31 -5.95
C SER A 29 -18.07 -8.72 -4.59
N GLY A 30 -17.08 -8.54 -3.71
CA GLY A 30 -17.30 -7.99 -2.37
C GLY A 30 -17.86 -6.57 -2.40
N LEU A 31 -17.32 -5.71 -3.26
CA LEU A 31 -17.81 -4.34 -3.44
C LEU A 31 -19.25 -4.29 -3.97
N ARG A 32 -19.64 -5.20 -4.88
CA ARG A 32 -21.04 -5.32 -5.33
C ARG A 32 -21.96 -5.75 -4.20
N THR A 33 -21.54 -6.74 -3.41
CA THR A 33 -22.31 -7.19 -2.23
C THR A 33 -22.50 -6.06 -1.22
N ILE A 34 -21.45 -5.28 -0.94
CA ILE A 34 -21.53 -4.12 -0.04
C ILE A 34 -22.46 -3.05 -0.61
N ALA A 35 -22.31 -2.70 -1.90
CA ALA A 35 -23.17 -1.70 -2.55
C ALA A 35 -24.66 -2.08 -2.51
N ASP A 36 -24.97 -3.36 -2.76
CA ASP A 36 -26.35 -3.86 -2.71
C ASP A 36 -26.87 -3.96 -1.26
N GLY A 37 -25.99 -4.23 -0.29
CA GLY A 37 -26.30 -4.26 1.13
C GLY A 37 -26.65 -2.87 1.69
N VAL A 38 -25.80 -1.87 1.43
CA VAL A 38 -26.02 -0.46 1.85
C VAL A 38 -27.34 0.05 1.29
N ARG A 39 -27.59 -0.16 -0.01
CA ARG A 39 -28.84 0.26 -0.65
C ARG A 39 -30.04 -0.42 -0.01
N ARG A 40 -29.99 -1.73 0.23
CA ARG A 40 -31.10 -2.47 0.85
C ARG A 40 -31.41 -1.97 2.26
N ILE A 41 -30.38 -1.82 3.11
CA ILE A 41 -30.55 -1.39 4.51
C ILE A 41 -31.22 -0.01 4.58
N ILE A 42 -30.79 0.94 3.74
CA ILE A 42 -31.29 2.32 3.82
C ILE A 42 -32.69 2.46 3.20
N HIS A 43 -32.99 1.70 2.14
CA HIS A 43 -34.32 1.69 1.49
C HIS A 43 -35.37 0.88 2.27
N ASP A 44 -34.98 -0.10 3.08
CA ASP A 44 -35.90 -0.94 3.88
C ASP A 44 -36.32 -0.29 5.22
N LEU A 45 -35.70 0.83 5.60
CA LEU A 45 -36.11 1.59 6.78
C LEU A 45 -37.50 2.22 6.55
N GLU A 46 -38.41 2.07 7.51
CA GLU A 46 -39.71 2.76 7.50
C GLU A 46 -39.56 4.18 8.08
N TRP A 47 -39.13 5.12 7.24
CA TRP A 47 -38.88 6.52 7.62
C TRP A 47 -39.19 7.50 6.47
N SER A 48 -39.49 8.76 6.79
CA SER A 48 -39.91 9.76 5.80
C SER A 48 -39.47 11.18 6.16
N GLY A 49 -39.57 12.11 5.20
CA GLY A 49 -39.18 13.52 5.36
C GLY A 49 -37.84 13.86 4.71
N ASP A 50 -37.36 15.08 4.91
CA ASP A 50 -36.21 15.65 4.19
C ASP A 50 -34.89 14.94 4.50
N ALA A 51 -34.70 14.46 5.74
CA ALA A 51 -33.53 13.69 6.14
C ALA A 51 -33.49 12.31 5.46
N SER A 52 -34.64 11.64 5.35
CA SER A 52 -34.77 10.36 4.65
C SER A 52 -34.44 10.50 3.16
N ARG A 53 -34.92 11.56 2.49
CA ARG A 53 -34.58 11.82 1.07
C ARG A 53 -33.08 12.01 0.85
N ARG A 54 -32.41 12.82 1.68
CA ARG A 54 -30.96 13.06 1.56
C ARG A 54 -30.13 11.80 1.81
N ALA A 55 -30.55 10.96 2.77
CA ALA A 55 -29.87 9.70 3.05
C ALA A 55 -30.05 8.68 1.93
N LEU A 56 -31.22 8.60 1.32
CA LEU A 56 -31.48 7.75 0.14
C LEU A 56 -30.67 8.23 -1.08
N GLU A 57 -30.65 9.54 -1.34
CA GLU A 57 -29.83 10.15 -2.42
C GLU A 57 -28.33 9.88 -2.20
N ARG A 58 -27.85 10.00 -0.96
CA ARG A 58 -26.46 9.69 -0.61
C ARG A 58 -26.14 8.20 -0.77
N ALA A 59 -27.03 7.32 -0.30
CA ALA A 59 -26.88 5.88 -0.41
C ALA A 59 -26.84 5.42 -1.87
N ASP A 60 -27.69 6.00 -2.72
CA ASP A 60 -27.71 5.71 -4.16
C ASP A 60 -26.40 6.18 -4.81
N HIS A 61 -25.90 7.37 -4.49
CA HIS A 61 -24.63 7.88 -4.99
C HIS A 61 -23.40 7.04 -4.55
N GLU A 62 -23.39 6.59 -3.30
CA GLU A 62 -22.34 5.70 -2.78
C GLU A 62 -22.42 4.31 -3.40
N CYS A 63 -23.64 3.78 -3.62
CA CYS A 63 -23.87 2.53 -4.32
C CYS A 63 -23.34 2.59 -5.76
N GLU A 64 -23.60 3.69 -6.47
CA GLU A 64 -23.08 3.93 -7.82
C GLU A 64 -21.55 4.01 -7.85
N SER A 65 -20.96 4.71 -6.88
CA SER A 65 -19.50 4.84 -6.76
C SER A 65 -18.84 3.49 -6.45
N LEU A 66 -19.36 2.72 -5.49
CA LEU A 66 -18.88 1.38 -5.18
C LEU A 66 -19.03 0.42 -6.36
N LYS A 67 -20.13 0.51 -7.11
CA LYS A 67 -20.33 -0.28 -8.33
C LYS A 67 -19.36 0.12 -9.44
N ALA A 68 -19.02 1.40 -9.57
CA ALA A 68 -18.01 1.86 -10.52
C ALA A 68 -16.62 1.28 -10.20
N VAL A 69 -16.21 1.32 -8.92
CA VAL A 69 -14.96 0.71 -8.45
C VAL A 69 -14.99 -0.82 -8.64
N ALA A 70 -16.09 -1.48 -8.28
CA ALA A 70 -16.27 -2.91 -8.47
C ALA A 70 -16.18 -3.32 -9.95
N ASN A 71 -16.72 -2.51 -10.85
CA ASN A 71 -16.63 -2.75 -12.28
C ASN A 71 -15.20 -2.57 -12.81
N ALA A 72 -14.43 -1.63 -12.27
CA ALA A 72 -13.02 -1.47 -12.61
C ALA A 72 -12.18 -2.68 -12.14
N TYR A 73 -12.39 -3.15 -10.91
CA TYR A 73 -11.80 -4.42 -10.44
C TYR A 73 -12.25 -5.64 -11.25
N GLY A 74 -13.51 -5.68 -11.71
CA GLY A 74 -13.99 -6.72 -12.61
C GLY A 74 -13.23 -6.75 -13.93
N ARG A 75 -13.03 -5.58 -14.56
CA ARG A 75 -12.23 -5.47 -15.79
C ARG A 75 -10.78 -5.87 -15.58
N LEU A 76 -10.19 -5.54 -14.43
CA LEU A 76 -8.86 -5.98 -14.05
C LEU A 76 -8.78 -7.51 -13.93
N ALA A 77 -9.78 -8.11 -13.27
CA ALA A 77 -9.88 -9.56 -13.11
C ALA A 77 -9.96 -10.28 -14.45
N ASP A 78 -10.87 -9.84 -15.33
CA ASP A 78 -11.07 -10.44 -16.64
C ASP A 78 -9.80 -10.31 -17.51
N SER A 79 -9.18 -9.14 -17.52
CA SER A 79 -7.97 -8.89 -18.31
C SER A 79 -6.77 -9.72 -17.80
N ALA A 80 -6.60 -9.82 -16.49
CA ALA A 80 -5.56 -10.66 -15.88
C ALA A 80 -5.82 -12.15 -16.11
N GLN A 81 -7.08 -12.60 -16.04
CA GLN A 81 -7.44 -13.99 -16.28
C GLN A 81 -7.18 -14.40 -17.73
N ILE A 82 -7.55 -13.56 -18.70
CA ILE A 82 -7.28 -13.80 -20.12
C ILE A 82 -5.78 -13.81 -20.39
N LEU A 83 -5.02 -12.87 -19.79
CA LEU A 83 -3.57 -12.84 -19.93
C LEU A 83 -2.94 -14.12 -19.37
N TYR A 84 -3.38 -14.59 -18.20
CA TYR A 84 -2.91 -15.84 -17.62
C TYR A 84 -3.19 -17.03 -18.56
N THR A 85 -4.44 -17.22 -18.99
CA THR A 85 -4.81 -18.39 -19.81
C THR A 85 -4.13 -18.42 -21.17
N THR A 86 -3.87 -17.25 -21.77
CA THR A 86 -3.27 -17.14 -23.11
C THR A 86 -1.74 -17.10 -23.10
N ALA A 87 -1.11 -16.63 -22.02
CA ALA A 87 0.34 -16.56 -21.89
C ALA A 87 0.96 -17.79 -21.22
N HIS A 88 0.26 -18.42 -20.26
CA HIS A 88 0.83 -19.47 -19.40
C HIS A 88 1.55 -20.58 -20.16
N TYR A 89 0.91 -21.14 -21.20
CA TYR A 89 1.51 -22.22 -21.98
C TYR A 89 2.83 -21.79 -22.65
N ALA A 90 2.88 -20.60 -23.22
CA ALA A 90 4.09 -20.11 -23.87
C ALA A 90 5.21 -19.82 -22.85
N ILE A 91 4.88 -19.32 -21.65
CA ILE A 91 5.86 -19.14 -20.57
C ILE A 91 6.43 -20.50 -20.13
N GLU A 92 5.60 -21.52 -19.95
CA GLU A 92 6.04 -22.88 -19.61
C GLU A 92 6.97 -23.46 -20.68
N GLN A 93 6.62 -23.36 -21.96
CA GLN A 93 7.48 -23.86 -23.04
C GLN A 93 8.83 -23.15 -23.10
N LEU A 94 8.84 -21.82 -22.90
CA LEU A 94 10.07 -21.03 -22.87
C LEU A 94 10.97 -21.31 -21.64
N LYS A 95 10.46 -22.01 -20.62
CA LYS A 95 11.27 -22.50 -19.49
C LYS A 95 11.73 -23.93 -19.70
N ILE A 96 10.81 -24.82 -20.10
CA ILE A 96 11.07 -26.26 -20.22
C ILE A 96 12.05 -26.54 -21.36
N ILE A 97 11.85 -25.92 -22.53
CA ILE A 97 12.67 -26.21 -23.71
C ILE A 97 14.13 -25.83 -23.49
N PRO A 98 14.50 -24.61 -23.01
CA PRO A 98 15.89 -24.30 -22.73
C PRO A 98 16.51 -25.16 -21.63
N ALA A 99 15.75 -25.55 -20.61
CA ALA A 99 16.24 -26.45 -19.56
C ALA A 99 16.63 -27.82 -20.13
N GLN A 100 15.79 -28.40 -21.00
CA GLN A 100 16.07 -29.68 -21.68
C GLN A 100 17.22 -29.57 -22.69
N LEU A 101 17.30 -28.45 -23.42
CA LEU A 101 18.41 -28.18 -24.32
C LEU A 101 19.75 -28.09 -23.55
N GLY A 102 19.74 -27.44 -22.39
CA GLY A 102 20.89 -27.34 -21.50
C GLY A 102 21.39 -28.69 -20.99
N THR A 103 20.51 -29.64 -20.66
CA THR A 103 20.91 -31.01 -20.27
C THR A 103 21.65 -31.75 -21.39
N ASP A 104 21.30 -31.45 -22.64
CA ASP A 104 21.93 -32.01 -23.83
C ASP A 104 23.12 -31.18 -24.35
N ARG A 105 23.58 -30.19 -23.56
CA ARG A 105 24.72 -29.29 -23.85
C ARG A 105 24.51 -28.34 -25.03
N TYR A 106 23.26 -28.05 -25.39
CA TYR A 106 22.94 -26.93 -26.28
C TYR A 106 22.98 -25.61 -25.50
N THR A 107 23.23 -24.49 -26.19
CA THR A 107 23.16 -23.15 -25.60
C THR A 107 22.06 -22.33 -26.26
N VAL A 108 21.46 -21.40 -25.49
CA VAL A 108 20.39 -20.52 -25.98
C VAL A 108 20.80 -19.07 -25.72
N ASP A 109 20.81 -18.26 -26.78
CA ASP A 109 21.17 -16.85 -26.71
C ASP A 109 19.99 -15.96 -26.29
N ALA A 110 20.27 -14.69 -26.01
CA ALA A 110 19.28 -13.71 -25.58
C ALA A 110 18.14 -13.50 -26.59
N ASP A 111 18.40 -13.73 -27.88
CA ASP A 111 17.41 -13.64 -28.96
C ASP A 111 16.67 -14.97 -29.20
N TRP A 112 16.83 -15.97 -28.33
CA TRP A 112 16.30 -17.33 -28.48
C TRP A 112 16.94 -18.18 -29.58
N MET A 113 18.10 -17.77 -30.12
CA MET A 113 18.87 -18.64 -31.02
C MET A 113 19.50 -19.80 -30.24
N VAL A 114 19.28 -21.03 -30.73
CA VAL A 114 19.83 -22.25 -30.14
C VAL A 114 21.05 -22.71 -30.91
N HIS A 115 22.12 -23.06 -30.19
CA HIS A 115 23.35 -23.59 -30.77
C HIS A 115 23.58 -25.04 -30.34
N ALA A 116 23.91 -25.89 -31.31
CA ALA A 116 24.27 -27.28 -31.05
C ALA A 116 25.70 -27.40 -30.49
N PRO A 117 25.97 -28.37 -29.60
CA PRO A 117 27.34 -28.70 -29.22
C PRO A 117 28.13 -29.24 -30.41
N SER A 118 29.46 -29.28 -30.31
CA SER A 118 30.31 -29.85 -31.35
C SER A 118 29.93 -31.31 -31.64
N GLY A 119 29.65 -31.64 -32.90
CA GLY A 119 29.15 -32.96 -33.32
C GLY A 119 27.67 -33.24 -32.96
N GLY A 120 26.94 -32.24 -32.46
CA GLY A 120 25.53 -32.32 -32.10
C GLY A 120 24.58 -32.13 -33.30
N ASP A 121 23.28 -32.24 -33.03
CA ASP A 121 22.22 -32.17 -34.03
C ASP A 121 21.85 -30.71 -34.35
N ALA A 122 22.34 -30.22 -35.49
CA ALA A 122 22.08 -28.86 -35.97
C ALA A 122 20.62 -28.65 -36.41
N GLU A 123 19.93 -29.71 -36.85
CA GLU A 123 18.53 -29.63 -37.26
C GLU A 123 17.63 -29.46 -36.04
N ARG A 124 17.93 -30.17 -34.95
CA ARG A 124 17.27 -29.95 -33.64
C ARG A 124 17.46 -28.50 -33.16
N ALA A 125 18.67 -27.95 -33.25
CA ALA A 125 18.93 -26.56 -32.86
C ALA A 125 18.11 -25.56 -33.69
N ALA A 126 18.03 -25.75 -35.01
CA ALA A 126 17.22 -24.91 -35.89
C ALA A 126 15.72 -24.99 -35.56
N ASN A 127 15.19 -26.20 -35.38
CA ASN A 127 13.79 -26.41 -35.03
C ASN A 127 13.44 -25.80 -33.66
N SER A 128 14.28 -26.01 -32.64
CA SER A 128 14.09 -25.41 -31.32
C SER A 128 14.16 -23.89 -31.35
N THR A 129 15.02 -23.30 -32.18
CA THR A 129 15.08 -21.83 -32.39
C THR A 129 13.74 -21.29 -32.90
N VAL A 130 13.16 -21.94 -33.91
CA VAL A 130 11.85 -21.53 -34.47
C VAL A 130 10.76 -21.63 -33.41
N THR A 131 10.73 -22.71 -32.64
CA THR A 131 9.74 -22.92 -31.57
C THR A 131 9.85 -21.85 -30.48
N LEU A 132 11.06 -21.59 -29.97
CA LEU A 132 11.28 -20.60 -28.91
C LEU A 132 10.92 -19.19 -29.38
N LYS A 133 11.37 -18.78 -30.58
CA LYS A 133 11.01 -17.47 -31.16
C LYS A 133 9.50 -17.32 -31.35
N SER A 134 8.80 -18.39 -31.78
CA SER A 134 7.34 -18.39 -31.92
C SER A 134 6.62 -18.17 -30.58
N HIS A 135 7.04 -18.86 -29.52
CA HIS A 135 6.46 -18.67 -28.19
C HIS A 135 6.75 -17.28 -27.62
N ALA A 136 7.96 -16.74 -27.81
CA ALA A 136 8.33 -15.40 -27.36
C ALA A 136 7.49 -14.32 -28.07
N ALA A 137 7.31 -14.45 -29.40
CA ALA A 137 6.46 -13.55 -30.18
C ALA A 137 4.98 -13.65 -29.78
N HIS A 138 4.48 -14.87 -29.50
CA HIS A 138 3.12 -15.08 -28.99
C HIS A 138 2.91 -14.37 -27.66
N LEU A 139 3.86 -14.46 -26.73
CA LEU A 139 3.80 -13.70 -25.47
C LEU A 139 3.74 -12.20 -25.74
N SER A 140 4.65 -11.66 -26.54
CA SER A 140 4.63 -10.23 -26.88
C SER A 140 3.28 -9.77 -27.43
N ALA A 141 2.65 -10.59 -28.27
CA ALA A 141 1.32 -10.31 -28.82
C ALA A 141 0.22 -10.34 -27.75
N MET A 142 0.20 -11.35 -26.88
CA MET A 142 -0.81 -11.45 -25.81
C MET A 142 -0.68 -10.33 -24.79
N PHE A 143 0.54 -9.98 -24.38
CA PHE A 143 0.78 -8.87 -23.48
C PHE A 143 0.39 -7.54 -24.13
N ALA A 144 0.73 -7.31 -25.40
CA ALA A 144 0.30 -6.10 -26.12
C ALA A 144 -1.24 -5.98 -26.23
N ALA A 145 -1.95 -7.11 -26.38
CA ALA A 145 -3.39 -7.12 -26.50
C ALA A 145 -4.13 -6.88 -25.18
N HIS A 146 -3.61 -7.39 -24.05
CA HIS A 146 -4.36 -7.45 -22.79
C HIS A 146 -3.82 -6.51 -21.69
N CYS A 147 -2.55 -6.13 -21.71
CA CYS A 147 -1.99 -5.20 -20.73
C CYS A 147 -2.61 -3.79 -20.77
N PRO A 148 -3.00 -3.20 -21.92
CA PRO A 148 -3.68 -1.90 -21.92
C PRO A 148 -4.99 -1.91 -21.13
N GLY A 149 -5.72 -3.03 -21.12
CA GLY A 149 -6.93 -3.21 -20.33
C GLY A 149 -6.66 -3.22 -18.81
N ILE A 150 -5.57 -3.89 -18.40
CA ILE A 150 -5.10 -3.89 -17.01
C ILE A 150 -4.71 -2.47 -16.57
N VAL A 151 -3.92 -1.77 -17.38
CA VAL A 151 -3.47 -0.39 -17.10
C VAL A 151 -4.66 0.57 -17.00
N SER A 152 -5.61 0.48 -17.93
CA SER A 152 -6.83 1.27 -17.92
C SER A 152 -7.68 1.00 -16.67
N ALA A 153 -7.85 -0.27 -16.30
CA ALA A 153 -8.58 -0.64 -15.10
C ALA A 153 -7.91 -0.10 -13.82
N VAL A 154 -6.59 -0.15 -13.72
CA VAL A 154 -5.84 0.45 -12.61
C VAL A 154 -6.02 1.97 -12.58
N ALA A 155 -5.93 2.65 -13.72
CA ALA A 155 -6.14 4.09 -13.81
C ALA A 155 -7.58 4.50 -13.46
N ASP A 156 -8.58 3.71 -13.83
CA ASP A 156 -9.98 3.94 -13.45
C ASP A 156 -10.20 3.74 -11.94
N ILE A 157 -9.55 2.72 -11.34
CA ILE A 157 -9.56 2.52 -9.87
C ILE A 157 -8.97 3.73 -9.15
N GLN A 158 -7.90 4.33 -9.70
CA GLN A 158 -7.26 5.53 -9.14
C GLN A 158 -8.16 6.77 -9.22
N LYS A 159 -8.93 6.93 -10.31
CA LYS A 159 -9.78 8.12 -10.53
C LYS A 159 -11.09 8.14 -9.74
N LEU A 160 -11.59 6.98 -9.32
CA LEU A 160 -12.96 6.82 -8.79
C LEU A 160 -13.10 6.99 -7.26
N ALA A 161 -12.15 7.62 -6.57
CA ALA A 161 -12.24 7.87 -5.13
C ALA A 161 -12.09 9.38 -4.79
N PRO A 162 -13.20 10.09 -4.48
CA PRO A 162 -13.08 11.30 -3.63
C PRO A 162 -14.29 11.73 -2.73
N VAL A 163 -13.98 12.49 -1.66
CA VAL A 163 -14.63 13.70 -1.03
C VAL A 163 -15.87 13.64 -0.06
N SER A 164 -15.58 13.90 1.24
CA SER A 164 -16.18 14.70 2.37
C SER A 164 -17.69 14.77 2.76
N ALA A 165 -18.01 14.70 4.09
CA ALA A 165 -18.59 15.78 4.96
C ALA A 165 -19.09 15.38 6.42
N SER A 166 -18.42 15.91 7.48
CA SER A 166 -18.81 16.39 8.87
C SER A 166 -19.81 15.67 9.85
N ASP A 167 -19.46 15.41 11.14
CA ASP A 167 -19.58 16.29 12.37
C ASP A 167 -19.63 15.56 13.79
N LYS A 168 -18.80 16.04 14.77
CA LYS A 168 -18.88 16.13 16.29
C LYS A 168 -18.78 14.94 17.31
N LEU A 169 -17.89 15.10 18.35
CA LEU A 169 -18.08 15.03 19.85
C LEU A 169 -16.74 14.76 20.65
N ASN A 170 -16.23 15.70 21.47
CA ASN A 170 -16.32 15.92 22.96
C ASN A 170 -15.46 15.04 23.92
N VAL A 171 -14.68 15.66 24.81
CA VAL A 171 -13.71 15.08 25.80
C VAL A 171 -14.24 15.14 27.25
N SER A 172 -13.86 14.20 28.13
CA SER A 172 -14.42 13.99 29.49
C SER A 172 -13.41 14.10 30.66
N ASP A 173 -13.96 14.42 31.86
CA ASP A 173 -13.43 14.72 33.22
C ASP A 173 -12.27 13.88 33.83
N THR A 174 -11.66 12.98 33.08
CA THR A 174 -10.65 12.04 33.61
C THR A 174 -9.31 12.71 33.88
N GLU A 175 -8.98 13.78 33.14
CA GLU A 175 -7.70 14.50 33.22
C GLU A 175 -7.50 15.27 34.53
N ILE A 176 -8.58 15.62 35.24
CA ILE A 176 -8.51 16.45 36.46
C ILE A 176 -7.95 15.65 37.66
N ARG A 177 -8.14 14.33 37.69
CA ARG A 177 -7.77 13.50 38.86
C ARG A 177 -6.32 13.02 38.89
N GLU A 178 -5.60 13.13 37.77
CA GLU A 178 -4.20 12.70 37.68
C GLU A 178 -3.22 13.78 38.16
N ILE A 179 -3.63 15.06 38.14
CA ILE A 179 -2.81 16.21 38.54
C ILE A 179 -2.51 16.23 40.05
N GLU A 180 -3.35 15.60 40.89
CA GLU A 180 -3.20 15.65 42.35
C GLU A 180 -2.10 14.72 42.91
N LYS A 181 -1.39 13.94 42.07
CA LYS A 181 -0.53 12.82 42.55
C LYS A 181 0.99 13.05 42.53
N THR A 182 1.55 14.14 42.02
CA THR A 182 3.01 14.25 41.76
C THR A 182 3.82 15.06 42.80
N LYS A 183 4.99 14.53 43.20
CA LYS A 183 5.94 15.09 44.21
C LYS A 183 6.89 16.15 43.61
N PRO A 184 7.52 17.03 44.43
CA PRO A 184 8.27 18.20 43.95
C PRO A 184 9.74 17.88 43.56
N GLY A 185 10.19 18.38 42.40
CA GLY A 185 11.62 18.44 42.03
C GLY A 185 11.97 18.06 40.59
N HIS A 186 11.03 17.52 39.83
CA HIS A 186 11.09 17.47 38.37
C HIS A 186 9.87 18.25 37.88
N GLY A 187 10.05 19.17 36.93
CA GLY A 187 8.90 19.65 36.19
C GLY A 187 8.17 18.45 35.55
N PRO A 188 6.87 18.56 35.23
CA PRO A 188 6.24 17.53 34.42
C PRO A 188 7.11 17.27 33.19
N ARG A 189 7.33 16.00 32.84
CA ARG A 189 8.01 15.66 31.58
C ARG A 189 7.27 16.36 30.45
N THR A 190 8.00 16.90 29.48
CA THR A 190 7.34 17.55 28.35
C THR A 190 6.70 16.48 27.46
N LEU A 191 5.63 16.81 26.74
CA LEU A 191 5.02 15.90 25.76
C LEU A 191 6.08 15.33 24.79
N HIS A 192 7.03 16.18 24.38
CA HIS A 192 8.15 15.79 23.54
C HIS A 192 9.00 14.69 24.17
N ASP A 193 9.45 14.86 25.42
CA ASP A 193 10.28 13.85 26.10
C ASP A 193 9.53 12.52 26.29
N GLU A 194 8.24 12.58 26.61
CA GLU A 194 7.40 11.40 26.81
C GLU A 194 7.19 10.61 25.51
N LEU A 195 6.99 11.32 24.40
CA LEU A 195 6.79 10.68 23.10
C LEU A 195 8.09 10.08 22.56
N LEU A 196 9.23 10.76 22.71
CA LEU A 196 10.52 10.21 22.33
C LEU A 196 10.80 8.90 23.09
N GLU A 197 10.66 8.90 24.42
CA GLU A 197 10.90 7.71 25.25
C GLU A 197 9.97 6.54 24.90
N LYS A 198 8.71 6.83 24.53
CA LYS A 198 7.72 5.79 24.22
C LYS A 198 7.88 5.22 22.81
N TYR A 199 8.12 6.08 21.82
CA TYR A 199 7.96 5.71 20.41
C TYR A 199 9.25 5.44 19.67
N ASN A 200 10.39 6.01 20.05
CA ASN A 200 11.61 5.81 19.28
C ASN A 200 12.02 4.34 19.19
N VAL A 201 12.35 3.92 17.97
CA VAL A 201 12.75 2.57 17.64
C VAL A 201 14.15 2.56 17.06
N SER A 202 14.86 1.44 17.23
CA SER A 202 16.15 1.28 16.56
C SER A 202 15.92 1.15 15.05
N ALA A 203 16.76 1.81 14.25
CA ALA A 203 16.85 1.59 12.80
C ALA A 203 16.87 0.10 12.40
N ASP A 204 16.42 -0.22 11.19
CA ASP A 204 16.42 -1.59 10.69
C ASP A 204 17.86 -2.10 10.55
N PRO A 205 18.25 -3.18 11.27
CA PRO A 205 19.62 -3.69 11.23
C PRO A 205 20.01 -4.26 9.85
N ASP A 206 19.03 -4.65 9.04
CA ASP A 206 19.23 -5.18 7.69
C ASP A 206 19.13 -4.06 6.63
N GLY A 207 18.87 -2.82 7.03
CA GLY A 207 18.94 -1.62 6.20
C GLY A 207 17.78 -1.42 5.21
N MET A 208 18.03 -0.63 4.15
CA MET A 208 17.06 -0.33 3.09
C MET A 208 17.26 -1.25 1.87
N VAL A 209 16.17 -1.69 1.23
CA VAL A 209 16.14 -2.54 0.04
C VAL A 209 15.21 -1.98 -1.04
N GLU A 210 15.38 -2.40 -2.30
CA GLU A 210 14.41 -2.12 -3.37
C GLU A 210 13.29 -3.17 -3.39
N TYR A 211 12.05 -2.71 -3.48
CA TYR A 211 10.87 -3.57 -3.56
C TYR A 211 9.90 -3.14 -4.69
N PRO A 212 9.32 -4.08 -5.47
CA PRO A 212 9.63 -5.50 -5.51
C PRO A 212 11.06 -5.75 -6.04
N PRO A 213 11.79 -6.74 -5.51
CA PRO A 213 13.20 -6.94 -5.86
C PRO A 213 13.38 -7.45 -7.30
N SER A 214 12.43 -8.23 -7.84
CA SER A 214 12.44 -8.73 -9.22
C SER A 214 11.07 -9.29 -9.64
N GLY A 215 10.97 -9.88 -10.84
CA GLY A 215 9.80 -10.67 -11.25
C GLY A 215 8.79 -9.96 -12.16
N PRO A 216 7.70 -10.65 -12.56
CA PRO A 216 6.74 -10.15 -13.54
C PRO A 216 5.98 -8.92 -13.02
N LEU A 217 5.79 -8.82 -11.70
CA LEU A 217 5.22 -7.64 -11.04
C LEU A 217 6.15 -6.41 -11.17
N ARG A 218 7.46 -6.56 -10.90
CA ARG A 218 8.45 -5.47 -11.09
C ARG A 218 8.46 -5.01 -12.54
N TRP A 219 8.48 -5.96 -13.48
CA TRP A 219 8.48 -5.65 -14.91
C TRP A 219 7.22 -4.88 -15.35
N VAL A 220 6.03 -5.29 -14.87
CA VAL A 220 4.77 -4.57 -15.18
C VAL A 220 4.77 -3.15 -14.61
N LEU A 221 5.25 -2.96 -13.37
CA LEU A 221 5.37 -1.64 -12.75
C LEU A 221 6.31 -0.74 -13.57
N GLU A 222 7.48 -1.24 -13.97
CA GLU A 222 8.45 -0.48 -14.77
C GLU A 222 7.90 -0.07 -16.15
N GLN A 223 7.13 -0.94 -16.82
CA GLN A 223 6.46 -0.60 -18.08
C GLN A 223 5.31 0.42 -17.91
N ALA A 224 4.71 0.48 -16.72
CA ALA A 224 3.73 1.50 -16.34
C ALA A 224 4.39 2.81 -15.86
N GLY A 225 5.72 2.93 -15.97
CA GLY A 225 6.49 4.09 -15.51
C GLY A 225 6.66 4.16 -13.99
N GLN A 226 6.26 3.11 -13.26
CA GLN A 226 6.44 2.98 -11.82
C GLN A 226 7.82 2.38 -11.53
N LYS A 227 8.59 3.02 -10.64
CA LYS A 227 9.92 2.55 -10.25
C LYS A 227 9.82 1.72 -8.96
N PRO A 228 10.74 0.76 -8.73
CA PRO A 228 10.87 0.10 -7.44
C PRO A 228 11.00 1.13 -6.31
N LYS A 229 10.30 0.91 -5.20
CA LYS A 229 10.42 1.75 -4.01
C LYS A 229 11.59 1.28 -3.17
N ARG A 230 12.30 2.23 -2.55
CA ARG A 230 13.20 1.92 -1.44
C ARG A 230 12.41 1.86 -0.16
N VAL A 231 12.47 0.73 0.52
CA VAL A 231 11.77 0.43 1.78
C VAL A 231 12.77 -0.23 2.73
N THR A 232 12.47 -0.28 4.03
CA THR A 232 13.26 -1.06 4.98
C THR A 232 13.19 -2.56 4.67
N ALA A 233 14.22 -3.32 5.05
CA ALA A 233 14.23 -4.76 4.89
C ALA A 233 13.07 -5.43 5.65
N GLY A 234 12.68 -4.89 6.80
CA GLY A 234 11.52 -5.29 7.59
C GLY A 234 10.19 -5.07 6.86
N GLU A 235 10.02 -3.94 6.16
CA GLU A 235 8.85 -3.69 5.30
C GLU A 235 8.77 -4.71 4.17
N ALA A 236 9.87 -4.93 3.45
CA ALA A 236 9.93 -5.92 2.36
C ALA A 236 9.56 -7.33 2.86
N ALA A 237 10.10 -7.75 4.01
CA ALA A 237 9.80 -9.04 4.61
C ALA A 237 8.34 -9.20 5.07
N LEU A 238 7.66 -8.09 5.41
CA LEU A 238 6.23 -8.09 5.71
C LEU A 238 5.38 -8.18 4.43
N LEU A 239 5.79 -7.47 3.37
CA LEU A 239 5.11 -7.50 2.06
C LEU A 239 5.23 -8.87 1.39
N ASP A 240 6.37 -9.55 1.49
CA ASP A 240 6.56 -10.93 0.97
C ASP A 240 5.66 -11.97 1.66
N LYS A 241 5.26 -11.71 2.90
CA LYS A 241 4.38 -12.60 3.68
C LYS A 241 2.90 -12.37 3.40
N LEU A 242 2.55 -11.27 2.73
CA LEU A 242 1.19 -10.98 2.33
C LEU A 242 0.84 -11.73 1.03
N GLY A 243 -0.34 -12.34 0.98
CA GLY A 243 -0.95 -12.70 -0.30
C GLY A 243 -1.12 -11.45 -1.17
N THR A 244 -1.02 -11.57 -2.49
CA THR A 244 -0.96 -10.44 -3.45
C THR A 244 -2.07 -9.39 -3.29
N GLY A 245 -3.26 -9.77 -2.80
CA GLY A 245 -4.37 -8.84 -2.53
C GLY A 245 -4.11 -7.91 -1.35
N HIS A 246 -3.49 -8.41 -0.28
CA HIS A 246 -3.06 -7.57 0.83
C HIS A 246 -1.80 -6.76 0.48
N PHE A 247 -0.91 -7.29 -0.38
CA PHE A 247 0.23 -6.55 -0.92
C PHE A 247 -0.23 -5.30 -1.70
N ILE A 248 -1.16 -5.47 -2.65
CA ILE A 248 -1.72 -4.34 -3.42
C ILE A 248 -2.45 -3.38 -2.48
N SER A 249 -3.18 -3.90 -1.49
CA SER A 249 -3.85 -3.06 -0.49
C SER A 249 -2.84 -2.22 0.31
N ALA A 250 -1.76 -2.81 0.80
CA ALA A 250 -0.75 -2.11 1.58
C ALA A 250 -0.03 -1.03 0.77
N TYR A 251 0.37 -1.37 -0.47
CA TYR A 251 1.01 -0.44 -1.40
C TYR A 251 0.08 0.69 -1.83
N MET A 252 -1.20 0.40 -2.08
CA MET A 252 -2.18 1.42 -2.44
C MET A 252 -2.55 2.34 -1.28
N CYS A 253 -2.60 1.85 -0.04
CA CYS A 253 -2.95 2.65 1.13
C CYS A 253 -1.97 3.81 1.36
N GLU A 254 -0.68 3.57 1.12
CA GLU A 254 0.38 4.57 1.28
C GLU A 254 0.22 5.71 0.25
N GLU A 255 0.09 5.35 -1.03
CA GLU A 255 -0.12 6.31 -2.13
C GLU A 255 -1.41 7.10 -1.94
N ILE A 256 -2.49 6.42 -1.55
CA ILE A 256 -3.77 7.02 -1.21
C ILE A 256 -3.60 8.08 -0.12
N ALA A 257 -2.91 7.74 0.96
CA ALA A 257 -2.73 8.67 2.06
C ALA A 257 -1.83 9.84 1.68
N ALA A 258 -0.80 9.61 0.86
CA ALA A 258 0.11 10.64 0.39
C ALA A 258 -0.56 11.65 -0.54
N ASP A 259 -1.44 11.20 -1.43
CA ASP A 259 -2.20 12.08 -2.32
C ASP A 259 -3.29 12.84 -1.55
N ASP A 260 -4.07 12.16 -0.71
CA ASP A 260 -5.12 12.80 0.09
C ASP A 260 -4.50 13.86 1.05
N ALA A 261 -3.30 13.61 1.59
CA ALA A 261 -2.57 14.56 2.45
C ALA A 261 -2.20 15.89 1.77
N LYS A 262 -1.95 15.87 0.45
CA LYS A 262 -1.66 17.07 -0.33
C LYS A 262 -2.91 17.95 -0.46
N GLU A 263 -4.09 17.34 -0.49
CA GLU A 263 -5.35 18.08 -0.65
C GLU A 263 -5.85 18.64 0.68
N VAL A 264 -5.86 17.84 1.75
CA VAL A 264 -6.53 18.18 3.03
C VAL A 264 -5.92 19.40 3.72
N PHE A 265 -4.60 19.57 3.65
CA PHE A 265 -3.91 20.74 4.21
C PHE A 265 -3.21 21.59 3.15
N GLY A 266 -3.56 21.43 1.86
CA GLY A 266 -2.97 22.16 0.74
C GLY A 266 -1.45 21.98 0.60
N GLY A 267 -0.95 20.80 0.97
CA GLY A 267 0.47 20.44 0.94
C GLY A 267 1.34 21.17 1.96
N LYS A 268 0.75 21.72 3.03
CA LYS A 268 1.49 22.43 4.07
C LYS A 268 2.05 21.44 5.11
N GLY A 269 3.37 21.41 5.23
CA GLY A 269 4.05 20.49 6.16
C GLY A 269 4.06 19.06 5.64
N LEU A 270 4.57 18.86 4.43
CA LEU A 270 4.73 17.54 3.78
C LEU A 270 5.71 16.61 4.51
N GLY A 271 6.53 17.17 5.40
CA GLY A 271 7.30 16.48 6.42
C GLY A 271 7.13 17.25 7.74
N ASP A 272 7.05 16.53 8.86
CA ASP A 272 7.01 17.04 10.24
C ASP A 272 5.80 17.93 10.60
N GLY A 273 4.82 18.06 9.70
CA GLY A 273 3.70 19.00 9.83
C GLY A 273 2.32 18.36 9.69
N HIS A 274 1.29 19.18 9.49
CA HIS A 274 -0.11 18.70 9.48
C HIS A 274 -0.43 17.74 8.34
N SER A 275 0.08 17.99 7.13
CA SER A 275 -0.06 17.04 6.02
C SER A 275 0.62 15.70 6.34
N ASP A 276 1.76 15.74 7.01
CA ASP A 276 2.52 14.57 7.44
C ASP A 276 1.77 13.74 8.49
N ALA A 277 1.38 14.39 9.58
CA ALA A 277 0.62 13.77 10.66
C ALA A 277 -0.67 13.13 10.15
N PHE A 278 -1.37 13.81 9.23
CA PHE A 278 -2.52 13.26 8.55
C PHE A 278 -2.18 12.02 7.71
N ARG A 279 -1.12 12.09 6.89
CA ARG A 279 -0.68 11.00 6.01
C ARG A 279 -0.42 9.73 6.81
N HIS A 280 0.38 9.81 7.86
CA HIS A 280 0.75 8.65 8.69
C HIS A 280 -0.49 8.05 9.39
N ALA A 281 -1.28 8.88 10.05
CA ALA A 281 -2.50 8.42 10.72
C ALA A 281 -3.49 7.76 9.73
N TYR A 282 -3.73 8.36 8.58
CA TYR A 282 -4.68 7.85 7.61
C TYR A 282 -4.18 6.59 6.91
N TRP A 283 -2.89 6.54 6.57
CA TRP A 283 -2.25 5.34 6.05
C TRP A 283 -2.39 4.16 7.02
N SER A 284 -2.03 4.36 8.29
CA SER A 284 -2.11 3.33 9.32
C SER A 284 -3.55 2.88 9.58
N ALA A 285 -4.51 3.81 9.51
CA ALA A 285 -5.94 3.49 9.62
C ALA A 285 -6.44 2.62 8.46
N LEU A 286 -6.08 2.96 7.22
CA LEU A 286 -6.46 2.19 6.03
C LEU A 286 -5.87 0.78 6.03
N LEU A 287 -4.60 0.65 6.41
CA LEU A 287 -3.93 -0.64 6.59
C LEU A 287 -4.64 -1.49 7.64
N ALA A 288 -5.02 -0.88 8.77
CA ALA A 288 -5.70 -1.58 9.86
C ALA A 288 -7.07 -2.11 9.43
N GLN A 289 -7.85 -1.34 8.66
CA GLN A 289 -9.14 -1.81 8.13
C GLN A 289 -9.00 -2.88 7.03
N LYS A 290 -8.01 -2.74 6.13
CA LYS A 290 -7.89 -3.62 4.94
C LYS A 290 -7.14 -4.91 5.18
N VAL A 291 -6.11 -4.89 6.02
CA VAL A 291 -5.20 -6.02 6.24
C VAL A 291 -5.28 -6.50 7.68
N GLY A 292 -5.44 -5.57 8.62
CA GLY A 292 -5.61 -5.86 10.05
C GLY A 292 -4.74 -4.96 10.92
N PRO A 293 -5.15 -4.70 12.17
CA PRO A 293 -4.45 -3.77 13.05
C PRO A 293 -3.04 -4.21 13.41
N GLU A 294 -2.81 -5.51 13.62
CA GLU A 294 -1.47 -6.06 13.91
C GLU A 294 -0.51 -5.93 12.71
N PHE A 295 -1.02 -6.16 11.50
CA PHE A 295 -0.24 -5.93 10.28
C PHE A 295 0.12 -4.44 10.17
N SER A 296 -0.87 -3.57 10.32
CA SER A 296 -0.70 -2.13 10.22
C SER A 296 0.36 -1.62 11.20
N GLU A 297 0.30 -2.05 12.46
CA GLU A 297 1.29 -1.69 13.48
C GLU A 297 2.69 -2.12 13.06
N ARG A 298 2.87 -3.40 12.72
CA ARG A 298 4.18 -3.93 12.35
C ARG A 298 4.74 -3.29 11.09
N PHE A 299 3.90 -3.04 10.10
CA PHE A 299 4.30 -2.50 8.80
C PHE A 299 4.64 -1.02 8.89
N THR A 300 3.79 -0.21 9.52
CA THR A 300 4.09 1.22 9.75
C THR A 300 5.27 1.39 10.70
N THR A 301 5.43 0.54 11.72
CA THR A 301 6.64 0.56 12.56
C THR A 301 7.90 0.22 11.77
N ALA A 302 7.83 -0.78 10.87
CA ALA A 302 8.97 -1.11 10.02
C ALA A 302 9.33 0.06 9.10
N HIS A 303 8.34 0.78 8.57
CA HIS A 303 8.55 1.97 7.73
C HIS A 303 9.37 3.06 8.43
N GLU A 304 9.05 3.36 9.69
CA GLU A 304 9.75 4.43 10.40
C GLU A 304 11.19 4.04 10.80
N ARG A 305 11.58 2.76 10.71
CA ARG A 305 12.94 2.27 11.02
C ARG A 305 13.98 2.57 9.93
N THR A 306 13.79 3.65 9.16
CA THR A 306 14.71 4.05 8.10
C THR A 306 16.13 4.30 8.63
N THR A 307 17.12 3.94 7.83
CA THR A 307 18.55 4.22 8.13
C THR A 307 19.02 5.55 7.56
N GLU A 308 18.15 6.26 6.85
CA GLU A 308 18.47 7.46 6.09
C GLU A 308 17.62 8.63 6.57
N ASP A 309 18.24 9.81 6.69
CA ASP A 309 17.61 11.07 7.07
C ASP A 309 16.65 10.96 8.27
N SER A 310 16.99 10.06 9.22
CA SER A 310 16.20 9.79 10.41
C SER A 310 16.50 10.79 11.52
N HIS A 311 15.44 11.39 12.04
CA HIS A 311 15.43 12.27 13.21
C HIS A 311 14.55 11.66 14.28
N ALA A 312 15.04 11.57 15.52
CA ALA A 312 14.30 10.88 16.59
C ALA A 312 12.91 11.50 16.82
N THR A 313 12.83 12.83 16.71
CA THR A 313 11.60 13.61 16.81
C THR A 313 10.59 13.28 15.71
N SER A 314 10.99 13.24 14.44
CA SER A 314 10.10 12.87 13.33
C SER A 314 9.60 11.44 13.46
N GLU A 315 10.50 10.50 13.77
CA GLU A 315 10.15 9.09 13.96
C GLU A 315 9.10 8.91 15.08
N ALA A 316 9.29 9.58 16.22
CA ALA A 316 8.32 9.53 17.32
C ALA A 316 6.98 10.17 16.94
N MET A 317 7.00 11.25 16.16
CA MET A 317 5.80 11.89 15.62
C MET A 317 5.01 10.91 14.76
N ASP A 318 5.67 10.27 13.79
CA ASP A 318 5.07 9.38 12.82
C ASP A 318 4.52 8.12 13.47
N LEU A 319 5.28 7.50 14.38
CA LEU A 319 4.82 6.33 15.14
C LEU A 319 3.63 6.64 16.05
N TYR A 320 3.62 7.80 16.72
CA TYR A 320 2.46 8.24 17.49
C TYR A 320 1.25 8.43 16.59
N ASN A 321 1.39 9.18 15.49
CA ASN A 321 0.29 9.47 14.56
C ASN A 321 -0.24 8.18 13.90
N ASN A 322 0.64 7.23 13.57
CA ASN A 322 0.29 5.88 13.12
C ASN A 322 -0.59 5.15 14.17
N GLU A 323 -0.23 5.19 15.47
CA GLU A 323 -1.05 4.61 16.55
C GLU A 323 -2.43 5.26 16.64
N VAL A 324 -2.52 6.59 16.55
CA VAL A 324 -3.81 7.29 16.53
C VAL A 324 -4.65 6.83 15.33
N GLY A 325 -4.03 6.66 14.15
CA GLY A 325 -4.67 6.10 12.96
C GLY A 325 -5.29 4.73 13.18
N ARG A 326 -4.53 3.79 13.77
CA ARG A 326 -5.05 2.45 14.10
C ARG A 326 -6.21 2.49 15.10
N ARG A 327 -6.14 3.40 16.08
CA ARG A 327 -7.22 3.61 17.05
C ARG A 327 -8.50 4.09 16.37
N ILE A 328 -8.39 5.07 15.48
CA ILE A 328 -9.52 5.57 14.67
C ILE A 328 -10.13 4.43 13.85
N ALA A 329 -9.31 3.59 13.21
CA ALA A 329 -9.81 2.42 12.48
C ALA A 329 -10.53 1.40 13.37
N ALA A 330 -10.07 1.19 14.60
CA ALA A 330 -10.70 0.30 15.57
C ALA A 330 -12.02 0.86 16.12
N GLU A 331 -12.10 2.18 16.33
CA GLU A 331 -13.33 2.89 16.72
C GLU A 331 -14.37 2.90 15.59
N HIS A 332 -13.89 2.83 14.34
CA HIS A 332 -14.70 2.89 13.13
C HIS A 332 -14.40 1.73 12.16
N PRO A 333 -14.65 0.47 12.56
CA PRO A 333 -14.21 -0.71 11.79
C PRO A 333 -14.94 -0.87 10.44
N HIS A 334 -16.05 -0.18 10.26
CA HIS A 334 -16.85 -0.18 9.04
C HIS A 334 -16.96 1.21 8.41
N ALA A 335 -16.16 2.17 8.87
CA ALA A 335 -16.10 3.48 8.23
C ALA A 335 -15.71 3.33 6.77
N SER A 336 -16.39 4.09 5.91
CA SER A 336 -15.91 4.26 4.55
C SER A 336 -14.53 4.92 4.58
N ARG A 337 -13.76 4.77 3.49
CA ARG A 337 -12.46 5.46 3.36
C ARG A 337 -12.59 6.97 3.58
N SER A 338 -13.65 7.58 3.07
CA SER A 338 -13.90 9.03 3.21
C SER A 338 -14.21 9.41 4.65
N ASP A 339 -14.99 8.59 5.37
CA ASP A 339 -15.26 8.82 6.79
C ASP A 339 -13.98 8.65 7.61
N LEU A 340 -13.20 7.61 7.33
CA LEU A 340 -11.92 7.36 7.97
C LEU A 340 -10.95 8.52 7.75
N MET A 341 -10.88 9.05 6.53
CA MET A 341 -10.13 10.25 6.18
C MET A 341 -10.59 11.46 6.99
N GLY A 342 -11.92 11.67 7.08
CA GLY A 342 -12.52 12.76 7.85
C GLY A 342 -12.25 12.64 9.35
N TYR A 343 -12.29 11.43 9.92
CA TYR A 343 -11.94 11.20 11.33
C TYR A 343 -10.47 11.53 11.60
N VAL A 344 -9.57 11.20 10.67
CA VAL A 344 -8.15 11.52 10.78
C VAL A 344 -7.91 13.03 10.64
N GLU A 345 -8.53 13.69 9.66
CA GLU A 345 -8.46 15.15 9.52
C GLU A 345 -8.94 15.85 10.80
N GLN A 346 -10.10 15.43 11.33
CA GLN A 346 -10.64 15.99 12.54
C GLN A 346 -9.70 15.78 13.73
N ALA A 347 -9.09 14.61 13.84
CA ALA A 347 -8.11 14.33 14.89
C ALA A 347 -6.88 15.24 14.79
N VAL A 348 -6.41 15.58 13.59
CA VAL A 348 -5.36 16.60 13.37
C VAL A 348 -5.85 17.98 13.83
N ARG A 349 -7.08 18.39 13.46
CA ARG A 349 -7.62 19.71 13.83
C ARG A 349 -7.91 19.84 15.33
N ASP A 350 -8.25 18.74 15.99
CA ASP A 350 -8.54 18.67 17.43
C ASP A 350 -7.29 18.61 18.30
N GLY A 351 -6.10 18.50 17.72
CA GLY A 351 -4.86 18.37 18.49
C GLY A 351 -4.61 16.96 19.03
N LYS A 352 -5.30 15.94 18.52
CA LYS A 352 -5.07 14.54 18.90
C LYS A 352 -3.81 13.96 18.28
N MET A 353 -3.35 14.58 17.18
CA MET A 353 -2.07 14.28 16.52
C MET A 353 -0.96 15.16 17.09
N VAL A 354 0.29 14.82 16.79
CA VAL A 354 1.43 15.69 17.05
C VAL A 354 2.12 16.13 15.76
N VAL A 355 2.71 17.31 15.81
CA VAL A 355 3.53 17.92 14.75
C VAL A 355 4.79 18.52 15.38
N VAL A 356 5.79 18.85 14.56
CA VAL A 356 6.99 19.55 15.02
C VAL A 356 6.76 21.07 14.94
N ASP A 357 7.04 21.78 16.03
CA ASP A 357 6.99 23.24 16.05
C ASP A 357 8.29 23.88 15.51
N LYS A 358 8.32 25.22 15.38
CA LYS A 358 9.50 25.96 14.89
C LYS A 358 10.76 25.80 15.77
N SER A 359 10.61 25.30 17.00
CA SER A 359 11.72 25.02 17.90
C SER A 359 12.26 23.59 17.78
N GLY A 360 11.61 22.73 16.99
CA GLY A 360 12.01 21.34 16.81
C GLY A 360 11.38 20.39 17.84
N HIS A 361 10.36 20.82 18.58
CA HIS A 361 9.70 19.98 19.58
C HIS A 361 8.34 19.46 19.11
N LEU A 362 7.94 18.31 19.64
CA LEU A 362 6.61 17.74 19.41
C LEU A 362 5.58 18.49 20.23
N VAL A 363 4.55 18.96 19.54
CA VAL A 363 3.42 19.68 20.13
C VAL A 363 2.11 19.14 19.56
N PRO A 364 0.98 19.29 20.29
CA PRO A 364 -0.32 18.92 19.75
C PRO A 364 -0.60 19.69 18.46
N SER A 365 -1.16 19.01 17.46
CA SER A 365 -1.32 19.55 16.11
C SER A 365 -2.17 20.81 16.01
N ASN A 366 -3.02 21.13 16.99
CA ASN A 366 -3.82 22.36 17.00
C ASN A 366 -3.13 23.56 17.66
N THR A 367 -1.92 23.40 18.19
CA THR A 367 -1.16 24.48 18.83
C THR A 367 -0.33 25.31 17.84
N VAL A 368 -0.16 24.81 16.62
CA VAL A 368 0.56 25.46 15.51
C VAL A 368 -0.38 25.56 14.32
N ALA A 369 -0.41 26.72 13.65
CA ALA A 369 -1.24 26.89 12.46
C ALA A 369 -0.67 26.09 11.26
N PRO A 370 -1.51 25.57 10.36
CA PRO A 370 -1.03 24.89 9.15
C PRO A 370 -0.09 25.74 8.31
N GLY A 371 1.12 25.23 8.07
CA GLY A 371 2.21 25.93 7.37
C GLY A 371 3.13 26.74 8.28
N GLU A 372 2.91 26.71 9.59
CA GLU A 372 3.80 27.30 10.60
C GLU A 372 4.58 26.26 11.42
N THR A 373 4.54 24.99 11.01
CA THR A 373 5.31 23.90 11.61
C THR A 373 6.80 24.06 11.33
N GLY A 374 7.63 23.46 12.18
CA GLY A 374 9.07 23.38 11.99
C GLY A 374 9.49 22.09 11.31
N VAL A 375 10.76 21.73 11.52
CA VAL A 375 11.37 20.48 11.06
C VAL A 375 12.27 19.94 12.16
N ALA A 376 12.31 18.63 12.32
CA ALA A 376 13.25 17.98 13.21
C ALA A 376 14.69 18.13 12.69
N ARG A 377 15.66 18.12 13.60
CA ARG A 377 17.10 18.30 13.29
C ARG A 377 18.02 17.51 14.22
N ASP A 378 17.45 16.89 15.22
CA ASP A 378 18.08 16.00 16.17
C ASP A 378 18.55 14.70 15.49
N PRO A 379 19.64 14.09 15.97
CA PRO A 379 20.06 12.79 15.43
C PRO A 379 18.99 11.71 15.73
N ALA A 380 19.00 10.64 14.95
CA ALA A 380 18.27 9.41 15.30
C ALA A 380 18.67 8.93 16.72
N ASP A 381 17.73 8.30 17.45
CA ASP A 381 17.99 7.81 18.79
C ASP A 381 18.86 6.53 18.73
N PRO A 382 20.13 6.57 19.19
CA PRO A 382 20.98 5.38 19.18
C PRO A 382 20.52 4.29 20.15
N ASN A 383 19.59 4.61 21.06
CA ASN A 383 19.05 3.67 22.06
C ASN A 383 17.57 3.35 21.83
N GLY A 384 17.03 3.68 20.65
CA GLY A 384 15.64 3.36 20.30
C GLY A 384 15.33 1.88 20.54
N ARG A 385 14.09 1.59 20.95
CA ARG A 385 13.67 0.22 21.28
C ARG A 385 13.71 -0.65 20.02
N ASP A 386 14.31 -1.83 20.08
CA ASP A 386 14.18 -2.81 18.98
C ASP A 386 12.84 -3.55 19.11
N PRO A 387 11.89 -3.39 18.17
CA PRO A 387 10.64 -4.15 18.17
C PRO A 387 10.83 -5.63 17.78
N GLY A 388 12.05 -6.03 17.39
CA GLY A 388 12.40 -7.39 16.97
C GLY A 388 12.10 -7.64 15.49
N LYS A 389 12.54 -8.81 14.97
CA LYS A 389 12.24 -9.20 13.58
C LYS A 389 10.73 -9.51 13.45
N PRO A 390 10.06 -9.13 12.34
CA PRO A 390 8.65 -9.45 12.13
C PRO A 390 8.47 -10.97 11.91
N GLY A 391 8.46 -11.75 13.00
CA GLY A 391 8.59 -13.20 13.01
C GLY A 391 7.76 -13.88 14.09
N GLY A 392 6.43 -13.72 14.02
CA GLY A 392 5.42 -14.55 14.68
C GLY A 392 4.21 -14.59 13.75
N GLY A 393 3.64 -15.78 13.53
CA GLY A 393 2.73 -16.09 12.43
C GLY A 393 1.46 -15.24 12.32
N TYR A 394 0.85 -15.28 11.13
CA TYR A 394 -0.55 -14.96 10.90
C TYR A 394 -1.41 -16.20 11.17
#